data_AF-A0AAP8N8L4-F1
#
_entry.id   AF-A0AAP8N8L4-F1
#
_cell.length_a   1.000
_cell.length_b   1.000
_cell.length_c   1.000
_cell.angle_alpha   90.00
_cell.angle_beta   90.00
_cell.angle_gamma   90.00
#
_symmetry.space_group_name_H-M   'P 1'
#
loop_
_entity.id
_entity.type
_entity.pdbx_description
1 polymer ?
#
loop_
_entity_poly.entity_id
_entity_poly.type
_entity_poly.pdbx_seq_one_letter_code
_entity_poly.pdbx_strand_id
1 'polypeptide(L)'
;SHLLQYDVLTELPNSTLLGDRLNQSLALSRRHDKQLAVMFLGLDRFKRINNALGHPTGDEMLKRVGQSLVACVRASDSVFRYGSDEFVVILADIHHPQQTKGIAEK
;
A
#
# COMPACT_ATOMS: atom_id res chain seq x y z
N SER A 1 0.85 21.62 2.46
CA SER A 1 0.49 20.69 1.37
C SER A 1 0.65 19.21 1.71
N HIS A 2 1.57 18.83 2.62
CA HIS A 2 1.83 17.44 3.01
C HIS A 2 0.65 16.74 3.73
N LEU A 3 -0.10 17.45 4.58
CA LEU A 3 -1.23 16.92 5.36
C LEU A 3 -2.43 16.41 4.53
N LEU A 4 -2.55 16.82 3.26
CA LEU A 4 -3.64 16.37 2.38
C LEU A 4 -3.28 15.09 1.62
N GLN A 5 -2.01 14.69 1.66
CA GLN A 5 -1.45 13.64 0.81
C GLN A 5 -0.96 12.43 1.60
N TYR A 6 -0.87 12.55 2.93
CA TYR A 6 -0.39 11.50 3.82
C TYR A 6 -1.41 11.23 4.91
N ASP A 7 -1.57 9.96 5.25
CA ASP A 7 -2.36 9.52 6.38
C ASP A 7 -1.59 9.78 7.68
N VAL A 8 -2.22 10.47 8.63
CA VAL A 8 -1.56 10.91 9.87
C VAL A 8 -1.24 9.74 10.79
N LEU A 9 -2.01 8.65 10.71
CA LEU A 9 -1.86 7.51 11.61
C LEU A 9 -0.67 6.62 11.21
N THR A 10 -0.54 6.34 9.92
CA THR A 10 0.44 5.39 9.36
C THR A 10 1.62 6.06 8.68
N GLU A 11 1.57 7.38 8.47
CA GLU A 11 2.54 8.19 7.71
C GLU A 11 2.69 7.74 6.24
N LEU A 12 1.78 6.90 5.76
CA LEU A 12 1.75 6.46 4.36
C LEU A 12 1.07 7.49 3.46
N PRO A 13 1.45 7.56 2.18
CA PRO A 13 0.67 8.25 1.16
C PRO A 13 -0.80 7.81 1.20
N ASN A 14 -1.72 8.75 1.13
CA ASN A 14 -3.16 8.46 1.12
C ASN A 14 -3.69 8.26 -0.32
N SER A 15 -5.00 8.03 -0.43
CA SER A 15 -5.68 7.82 -1.71
C SER A 15 -5.56 9.01 -2.68
N THR A 16 -5.30 10.22 -2.20
CA THR A 16 -5.06 11.39 -3.06
C THR A 16 -3.79 11.25 -3.90
N LEU A 17 -2.71 10.69 -3.32
CA LEU A 17 -1.44 10.49 -4.05
C LEU A 17 -1.45 9.26 -4.96
N LEU A 18 -2.38 8.33 -4.77
CA LEU A 18 -2.41 7.07 -5.50
C LEU A 18 -2.56 7.28 -7.01
N GLY A 19 -3.48 8.15 -7.43
CA GLY A 19 -3.76 8.40 -8.85
C GLY A 19 -2.54 8.95 -9.58
N ASP A 20 -1.89 9.96 -9.00
CA ASP A 20 -0.68 10.56 -9.56
C ASP A 20 0.47 9.56 -9.67
N ARG A 21 0.67 8.75 -8.62
CA ARG A 21 1.73 7.72 -8.61
C ARG A 21 1.45 6.59 -9.60
N LEU A 22 0.20 6.18 -9.76
CA LEU A 22 -0.17 5.16 -10.75
C LEU A 22 0.07 5.67 -12.18
N ASN A 23 -0.34 6.92 -12.47
CA ASN A 23 -0.11 7.53 -13.78
C ASN A 23 1.39 7.64 -14.11
N GLN A 24 2.20 8.07 -13.13
CA GLN A 24 3.65 8.12 -13.27
C GLN A 24 4.24 6.73 -13.55
N SER A 25 3.82 5.72 -12.80
CA SER A 25 4.32 4.34 -12.93
C SER A 25 3.91 3.70 -14.25
N LEU A 26 2.69 3.96 -14.72
CA LEU A 26 2.21 3.54 -16.05
C LEU A 26 3.04 4.15 -17.18
N ALA A 27 3.31 5.46 -17.10
CA ALA A 27 4.11 6.16 -18.10
C ALA A 27 5.54 5.59 -18.20
N LEU A 28 6.17 5.34 -17.05
CA LEU A 28 7.50 4.73 -16.98
C LEU A 28 7.50 3.29 -17.52
N SER A 29 6.51 2.50 -17.12
CA SER A 29 6.39 1.10 -17.56
C SER A 29 6.24 1.00 -19.08
N ARG A 30 5.42 1.87 -19.69
CA ARG A 30 5.29 1.94 -21.16
C ARG A 30 6.59 2.36 -21.83
N ARG A 31 7.31 3.32 -21.27
CA ARG A 31 8.58 3.82 -21.84
C ARG A 31 9.68 2.75 -21.84
N HIS A 32 9.71 1.90 -20.83
CA HIS A 32 10.78 0.93 -20.61
C HIS A 32 10.40 -0.51 -20.96
N ASP A 33 9.22 -0.71 -21.58
CA ASP A 33 8.64 -2.03 -21.87
C ASP A 33 8.64 -2.95 -20.65
N LYS A 34 8.04 -2.44 -19.57
CA LYS A 34 7.88 -3.11 -18.28
C LYS A 34 6.43 -3.28 -17.92
N GLN A 35 6.17 -4.16 -16.97
CA GLN A 35 4.88 -4.33 -16.35
C GLN A 35 4.84 -3.67 -14.98
N LEU A 36 3.64 -3.40 -14.50
CA LEU A 36 3.37 -3.02 -13.12
C LEU A 36 2.23 -3.88 -12.59
N ALA A 37 2.16 -4.04 -11.27
CA ALA A 37 1.05 -4.67 -10.59
C ALA A 37 0.49 -3.72 -9.54
N VAL A 38 -0.83 -3.74 -9.38
CA VAL A 38 -1.53 -3.03 -8.32
C VAL A 38 -2.24 -4.07 -7.46
N MET A 39 -1.99 -4.04 -6.16
CA MET A 39 -2.59 -4.96 -5.19
C MET A 39 -3.46 -4.16 -4.23
N PHE A 40 -4.69 -4.61 -4.04
CA PHE A 40 -5.61 -4.11 -3.02
C PHE A 40 -5.60 -5.10 -1.85
N LEU A 41 -5.37 -4.59 -0.65
CA LEU A 41 -5.20 -5.38 0.57
C LEU A 41 -6.19 -4.88 1.62
N GLY A 42 -7.12 -5.72 2.04
CA GLY A 42 -8.03 -5.43 3.15
C GLY A 42 -7.62 -6.23 4.39
N LEU A 43 -7.74 -5.62 5.57
CA LEU A 43 -7.48 -6.33 6.83
C LEU A 43 -8.70 -7.12 7.30
N ASP A 44 -8.56 -8.45 7.27
CA ASP A 44 -9.61 -9.34 7.73
C ASP A 44 -10.02 -9.07 9.18
N ARG A 45 -11.34 -8.92 9.39
CA ARG A 45 -11.97 -8.76 10.71
C ARG A 45 -11.47 -7.54 11.50
N PHE A 46 -10.89 -6.52 10.86
CA PHE A 46 -10.40 -5.32 11.54
C PHE A 46 -11.48 -4.65 12.41
N LYS A 47 -12.71 -4.50 11.88
CA LYS A 47 -13.85 -3.97 12.65
C LYS A 47 -14.14 -4.77 13.93
N ARG A 48 -13.96 -6.11 13.91
CA ARG A 48 -14.16 -6.96 15.08
C ARG A 48 -13.11 -6.70 16.15
N ILE A 49 -11.87 -6.43 15.75
CA ILE A 49 -10.79 -6.03 16.67
C ILE A 49 -11.13 -4.70 17.33
N ASN A 50 -11.52 -3.68 16.56
CA ASN A 50 -11.94 -2.39 17.11
C ASN A 50 -13.12 -2.53 18.09
N ASN A 51 -14.12 -3.34 17.74
CA ASN A 51 -15.27 -3.55 18.60
C ASN A 51 -14.93 -4.27 19.91
N ALA A 52 -13.93 -5.17 19.90
CA ALA A 52 -13.56 -5.98 21.06
C ALA A 52 -12.48 -5.33 21.94
N LEU A 53 -11.53 -4.61 21.34
CA LEU A 53 -10.30 -4.12 21.99
C LEU A 53 -10.11 -2.60 21.88
N GLY A 54 -11.08 -1.90 21.28
CA GLY A 54 -11.05 -0.45 21.10
C GLY A 54 -10.19 0.03 19.93
N HIS A 55 -10.48 1.25 19.48
CA HIS A 55 -9.77 1.92 18.39
C HIS A 55 -8.25 2.02 18.57
N PRO A 56 -7.70 2.34 19.76
CA PRO A 56 -6.24 2.43 19.92
C PRO A 56 -5.50 1.12 19.55
N THR A 57 -6.13 -0.04 19.82
CA THR A 57 -5.57 -1.34 19.44
C THR A 57 -5.58 -1.53 17.93
N GLY A 58 -6.67 -1.14 17.26
CA GLY A 58 -6.74 -1.13 15.80
C GLY A 58 -5.71 -0.19 15.19
N ASP A 59 -5.53 1.00 15.74
CA ASP A 59 -4.56 1.99 15.28
C ASP A 59 -3.13 1.44 15.30
N GLU A 60 -2.74 0.74 16.37
CA GLU A 60 -1.44 0.07 16.45
C GLU A 60 -1.31 -1.09 15.45
N MET A 61 -2.39 -1.82 15.18
CA MET A 61 -2.40 -2.83 14.12
C MET A 61 -2.17 -2.20 12.74
N LEU A 62 -2.85 -1.09 12.44
CA LEU A 62 -2.70 -0.36 11.17
C LEU A 62 -1.26 0.12 10.96
N LYS A 63 -0.64 0.69 12.00
CA LYS A 63 0.77 1.11 11.97
C LYS A 63 1.70 -0.06 11.67
N ARG A 64 1.54 -1.18 12.38
CA ARG A 64 2.37 -2.38 12.20
C ARG A 64 2.22 -2.98 10.81
N VAL A 65 0.99 -3.06 10.29
CA VAL A 65 0.74 -3.52 8.93
C VAL A 65 1.40 -2.59 7.93
N GLY A 66 1.22 -1.27 8.05
CA GLY A 66 1.86 -0.30 7.17
C GLY A 66 3.37 -0.44 7.14
N GLN A 67 4.01 -0.54 8.31
CA GLN A 67 5.45 -0.77 8.44
C GLN A 67 5.89 -2.09 7.81
N SER A 68 5.13 -3.17 8.03
CA SER A 68 5.42 -4.48 7.44
C SER A 68 5.33 -4.46 5.92
N LEU A 69 4.31 -3.80 5.35
CA LEU A 69 4.16 -3.68 3.91
C LEU A 69 5.33 -2.90 3.31
N VAL A 70 5.72 -1.78 3.92
CA VAL A 70 6.88 -0.98 3.47
C VAL A 70 8.17 -1.79 3.52
N ALA A 71 8.37 -2.60 4.57
CA ALA A 71 9.55 -3.46 4.70
C ALA A 71 9.56 -4.63 3.69
N CYS A 72 8.39 -5.05 3.19
CA CYS A 72 8.27 -6.15 2.24
C CYS A 72 8.48 -5.74 0.78
N VAL A 73 8.38 -4.44 0.47
CA VAL A 73 8.49 -3.93 -0.91
C VAL A 73 9.82 -3.23 -1.16
N ARG A 74 10.14 -2.98 -2.44
CA ARG A 74 11.36 -2.28 -2.85
C ARG A 74 11.16 -0.77 -2.74
N ALA A 75 12.25 -0.02 -2.73
CA ALA A 75 12.19 1.44 -2.74
C ALA A 75 11.53 2.04 -4.00
N SER A 76 11.48 1.28 -5.10
CA SER A 76 10.77 1.64 -6.35
C SER A 76 9.26 1.43 -6.27
N ASP A 77 8.80 0.64 -5.31
CA ASP A 77 7.40 0.34 -5.11
C ASP A 77 6.75 1.40 -4.21
N SER A 78 5.43 1.35 -4.08
CA SER A 78 4.71 2.33 -3.25
C SER A 78 3.58 1.66 -2.49
N VAL A 79 3.50 1.97 -1.19
CA VAL A 79 2.43 1.52 -0.29
C VAL A 79 1.57 2.73 0.06
N PHE A 80 0.26 2.57 -0.02
CA PHE A 80 -0.71 3.62 0.24
C PHE A 80 -1.70 3.16 1.31
N ARG A 81 -2.09 4.09 2.17
CA ARG A 81 -3.27 3.95 3.00
C ARG A 81 -4.50 4.41 2.23
N TYR A 82 -5.33 3.47 1.79
CA TYR A 82 -6.44 3.78 0.88
C TYR A 82 -7.75 4.06 1.61
N GLY A 83 -8.06 3.27 2.64
CA GLY A 83 -9.32 3.33 3.39
C GLY A 83 -9.13 3.09 4.89
N SER A 84 -10.23 2.75 5.59
CA SER A 84 -10.25 2.52 7.04
C SER A 84 -9.44 1.32 7.51
N ASP A 85 -9.21 0.37 6.64
CA ASP A 85 -8.54 -0.91 6.88
C ASP A 85 -7.94 -1.48 5.59
N GLU A 86 -7.83 -0.62 4.58
CA GLU A 86 -7.40 -0.96 3.24
C GLU A 86 -6.06 -0.30 2.90
N PHE A 87 -5.20 -1.08 2.25
CA PHE A 87 -3.93 -0.64 1.71
C PHE A 87 -3.90 -0.94 0.21
N VAL A 88 -3.18 -0.11 -0.53
CA VAL A 88 -2.87 -0.34 -1.94
C VAL A 88 -1.37 -0.40 -2.10
N VAL A 89 -0.87 -1.36 -2.88
CA VAL A 89 0.53 -1.48 -3.22
C VAL A 89 0.69 -1.39 -4.73
N ILE A 90 1.56 -0.50 -5.19
CA ILE A 90 2.02 -0.45 -6.59
C ILE A 90 3.40 -1.09 -6.63
N LEU A 91 3.50 -2.20 -7.35
CA LEU A 91 4.76 -2.86 -7.68
C LEU A 91 5.17 -2.42 -9.08
N ALA A 92 6.26 -1.66 -9.18
CA ALA A 92 6.77 -1.14 -10.44
C ALA A 92 7.86 -2.05 -11.00
N ASP A 93 8.20 -1.85 -12.28
CA ASP A 93 9.35 -2.49 -12.94
C ASP A 93 9.34 -4.04 -12.84
N ILE A 94 8.18 -4.63 -13.09
CA ILE A 94 8.03 -6.09 -13.14
C ILE A 94 8.51 -6.55 -14.51
N HIS A 95 9.55 -7.38 -14.51
CA HIS A 95 10.06 -8.05 -15.70
C HIS A 95 9.39 -9.41 -15.91
N HIS A 96 9.01 -10.09 -14.82
CA HIS A 96 8.37 -11.39 -14.89
C HIS A 96 7.27 -11.51 -13.81
N PRO A 97 6.05 -12.01 -14.15
CA PRO A 97 4.95 -12.16 -13.19
C PRO A 97 5.25 -12.97 -11.93
N GLN A 98 6.32 -13.77 -11.89
CA GLN A 98 6.71 -14.52 -10.69
C GLN A 98 7.31 -13.60 -9.60
N GLN A 99 7.76 -12.40 -9.96
CA GLN A 99 8.28 -11.41 -9.01
C GLN A 99 7.20 -10.85 -8.08
N THR A 100 5.92 -10.96 -8.44
CA THR A 100 4.81 -10.51 -7.59
C THR A 100 4.36 -11.57 -6.58
N LYS A 101 4.58 -12.86 -6.87
CA LYS A 101 4.16 -13.97 -5.99
C LYS A 101 4.85 -13.94 -4.63
N GLY A 102 6.16 -13.70 -4.60
CA GLY A 102 6.92 -13.64 -3.34
C GLY A 102 6.56 -12.47 -2.41
N ILE A 103 5.79 -11.49 -2.91
CA ILE A 103 5.29 -10.35 -2.12
C ILE A 103 3.86 -10.66 -1.63
N ALA A 104 3.03 -11.31 -2.44
CA ALA A 104 1.66 -11.67 -2.08
C ALA A 104 1.56 -12.87 -1.11
N GLU A 105 2.59 -13.72 -1.04
CA GLU A 105 2.63 -14.94 -0.21
C GLU A 105 3.31 -14.74 1.16
N LYS A 106 3.72 -13.51 1.49
CA LYS A 106 4.29 -13.17 2.80
C LYS A 106 3.23 -12.64 3.77
#